data_AF-A0A945YWK5-F1
#
_entry.id   AF-A0A945YWK5-F1
#
_cell.length_a   1.000
_cell.length_b   1.000
_cell.length_c   1.000
_cell.angle_alpha   90.00
_cell.angle_beta   90.00
_cell.angle_gamma   90.00
#
_symmetry.space_group_name_H-M   'P 1'
#
loop_
_entity.id
_entity.type
_entity.pdbx_description
1 polymer ?
#
loop_
_entity_poly.entity_id
_entity_poly.type
_entity_poly.pdbx_seq_one_letter_code
_entity_poly.pdbx_strand_id
1 'polypeptide(L)' 'MEVLTAHNGKEALETLRNSDVRLVATDRLIPEMDGLTLCRSIRATIG' A
#
# COMPACT_ATOMS: atom_id res chain seq x y z
N MET A 1 -4.71 14.21 -11.68
CA MET A 1 -3.99 13.02 -11.17
C MET A 1 -3.59 13.35 -9.76
N GLU A 2 -4.21 12.71 -8.79
CA GLU A 2 -3.92 12.89 -7.36
C GLU A 2 -2.98 11.77 -6.91
N VAL A 3 -2.00 12.10 -6.08
CA VAL A 3 -1.02 11.15 -5.56
C VAL A 3 -1.14 11.16 -4.04
N LEU A 4 -1.45 9.99 -3.48
CA LEU A 4 -1.43 9.76 -2.04
C LEU A 4 -0.10 9.09 -1.68
N THR A 5 0.56 9.59 -0.65
CA THR A 5 1.84 9.07 -0.16
C THR A 5 1.65 8.31 1.13
N ALA A 6 2.47 7.26 1.32
CA ALA A 6 2.57 6.53 2.58
C ALA A 6 4.04 6.20 2.85
N HIS A 7 4.45 6.24 4.11
CA HIS A 7 5.85 6.09 4.52
C HIS A 7 6.20 4.67 5.00
N ASN A 8 5.20 3.81 5.20
CA ASN A 8 5.35 2.39 5.52
C ASN A 8 4.14 1.59 5.01
N GLY A 9 4.24 0.26 5.08
CA GLY A 9 3.17 -0.61 4.57
C GLY A 9 1.87 -0.53 5.37
N LYS A 10 1.90 -0.15 6.66
CA LYS A 10 0.70 -0.02 7.48
C LYS A 10 -0.12 1.21 7.07
N GLU A 11 0.53 2.36 6.95
CA GLU A 11 -0.07 3.59 6.45
C GLU A 11 -0.63 3.37 5.04
N ALA A 12 0.12 2.69 4.16
CA ALA A 12 -0.36 2.35 2.82
C ALA A 12 -1.67 1.54 2.86
N LEU A 13 -1.77 0.53 3.73
CA LEU A 13 -2.99 -0.26 3.89
C LEU A 13 -4.16 0.57 4.44
N GLU A 14 -3.91 1.53 5.34
CA GLU A 14 -4.94 2.44 5.85
C GLU A 14 -5.41 3.41 4.76
N THR A 15 -4.50 3.99 3.98
CA THR A 15 -4.84 4.85 2.83
C THR A 15 -5.70 4.10 1.81
N LEU A 16 -5.33 2.86 1.48
CA LEU A 16 -6.04 2.02 0.51
C LEU A 16 -7.45 1.60 0.97
N ARG A 17 -7.71 1.53 2.28
CA ARG A 17 -9.08 1.26 2.79
C ARG A 17 -10.00 2.46 2.66
N ASN A 18 -9.43 3.66 2.72
CA ASN A 18 -10.17 4.91 2.81
C ASN A 18 -10.27 5.67 1.48
N SER A 19 -9.57 5.20 0.44
CA SER A 19 -9.45 5.89 -0.85
C SER A 19 -9.56 4.92 -2.02
N ASP A 20 -10.17 5.35 -3.12
CA ASP A 20 -10.23 4.56 -4.35
C ASP A 20 -8.92 4.70 -5.15
N VAL A 21 -7.96 3.83 -4.84
CA VAL A 21 -6.62 3.81 -5.47
C VAL A 21 -6.55 2.71 -6.50
N ARG A 22 -6.25 3.11 -7.74
CA ARG A 22 -6.18 2.19 -8.89
C ARG A 22 -4.79 1.64 -9.19
N LEU A 23 -3.75 2.24 -8.62
CA LEU A 23 -2.36 1.85 -8.81
C LEU A 23 -1.56 2.13 -7.54
N VAL A 24 -0.75 1.16 -7.13
CA VAL A 24 0.19 1.30 -6.02
C VAL A 24 1.60 1.13 -6.57
N ALA A 25 2.48 2.10 -6.28
CA ALA A 25 3.91 2.02 -6.54
C ALA A 25 4.63 1.92 -5.19
N THR A 26 5.48 0.91 -5.03
CA THR A 26 6.21 0.67 -3.78
C THR A 26 7.56 0.01 -4.07
N ASP A 27 8.55 0.31 -3.24
CA ASP A 27 9.85 -0.33 -3.29
C ASP A 27 9.83 -1.73 -2.65
N ARG A 28 10.82 -2.56 -3.00
CA ARG A 28 10.99 -3.89 -2.41
C ARG A 28 11.26 -3.83 -0.91
N LEU A 29 12.06 -2.85 -0.49
CA LEU A 29 12.51 -2.61 0.88
C LEU A 29 11.89 -1.30 1.36
N ILE A 30 10.88 -1.39 2.21
CA ILE A 30 10.27 -0.25 2.90
C ILE A 30 10.29 -0.53 4.41
N PRO A 31 10.14 0.49 5.27
CA PRO A 31 10.14 0.30 6.71
C PRO A 31 9.01 -0.65 7.17
N GLU A 32 9.30 -1.43 8.20
CA GLU A 32 8.37 -2.32 8.93
C GLU A 32 7.83 -3.54 8.14
N MET A 33 7.72 -3.45 6.81
CA MET A 33 7.13 -4.46 5.94
C MET A 33 7.84 -4.44 4.58
N ASP A 34 8.02 -5.58 3.91
CA ASP A 34 8.53 -5.55 2.52
C ASP A 34 7.39 -5.33 1.51
N GLY A 35 7.72 -4.76 0.33
CA GLY A 35 6.73 -4.42 -0.69
C GLY A 35 5.93 -5.61 -1.24
N LEU A 36 6.48 -6.84 -1.21
CA LEU A 36 5.71 -8.02 -1.62
C LEU A 36 4.68 -8.41 -0.55
N THR A 37 5.04 -8.29 0.73
CA THR A 37 4.10 -8.51 1.83
C THR A 37 2.95 -7.51 1.78
N LEU A 38 3.23 -6.25 1.42
CA LEU A 38 2.19 -5.24 1.14
C LEU A 38 1.28 -5.70 -0.01
N CYS A 39 1.85 -6.05 -1.17
CA CYS A 39 1.06 -6.52 -2.32
C CYS A 39 0.19 -7.76 -2.00
N ARG A 40 0.71 -8.71 -1.21
CA ARG A 40 -0.05 -9.88 -0.75
C ARG A 40 -1.20 -9.46 0.17
N SER A 41 -0.96 -8.54 1.09
CA SER A 41 -1.96 -8.02 2.03
C SER A 41 -3.08 -7.28 1.31
N ILE A 42 -2.74 -6.42 0.33
CA ILE A 42 -3.72 -5.74 -0.53
C ILE A 42 -4.64 -6.75 -1.21
N ARG A 43 -4.08 -7.76 -1.88
CA ARG A 43 -4.88 -8.81 -2.53
C ARG A 43 -5.76 -9.63 -1.58
N ALA A 44 -5.37 -9.76 -0.31
CA ALA A 44 -6.12 -10.54 0.68
C ALA A 44 -7.21 -9.72 1.39
N THR A 45 -7.11 -8.39 1.41
CA THR A 45 -7.93 -7.54 2.29
C THR A 45 -8.58 -6.32 1.62
N ILE A 46 -8.11 -5.91 0.44
CA ILE A 46 -8.56 -4.71 -0.30
C ILE A 46 -9.02 -5.12 -1.71
N GLY A 47 -9.89 -6.12 -1.80
CA GLY A 47 -10.44 -6.63 -3.05
C GLY A 47 -11.96 -6.74 -2.99
#